data_AF-W1EZU1-F1
#
_entry.id   AF-W1EZU1-F1
#
_cell.length_a   1.000
_cell.length_b   1.000
_cell.length_c   1.000
_cell.angle_alpha   90.00
_cell.angle_beta   90.00
_cell.angle_gamma   90.00
#
_symmetry.space_group_name_H-M   'P 1'
#
loop_
_entity.id
_entity.type
_entity.pdbx_description
1 polymer ?
#
loop_
_entity_poly.entity_id
_entity_poly.type
_entity_poly.pdbx_seq_one_letter_code
_entity_poly.pdbx_strand_id
1 'polypeptide(L)'
;MPFVAEAMEVLGGIGYCEESELPRLYREMPVNSIWEGSGNIMCLDVLRVLNKQAGVYDLLSEAFVEVKGQDRYFDRAVRRLQQQLRKPAEELRREITHQLFLLGCGAQMLKYASPPMAQAWCQVMLDTRGGVRLSEQIQNDLLLRATGGSVCVSVYD
;
A
#
# COMPACT_ATOMS: atom_id res chain seq x y z
N MET A 1 -12.16 -6.36 5.04
CA MET A 1 -11.75 -7.52 5.88
C MET A 1 -11.02 -8.67 5.15
N PRO A 2 -10.53 -8.56 3.89
CA PRO A 2 -10.01 -9.76 3.20
C PRO A 2 -8.72 -10.32 3.84
N PHE A 3 -7.84 -9.47 4.37
CA PHE A 3 -6.56 -9.92 4.95
C PHE A 3 -6.72 -10.87 6.15
N VAL A 4 -7.60 -10.54 7.10
CA VAL A 4 -7.84 -11.41 8.28
C VAL A 4 -8.63 -12.66 7.89
N ALA A 5 -9.52 -12.57 6.89
CA ALA A 5 -10.19 -13.75 6.34
C ALA A 5 -9.18 -14.74 5.73
N GLU A 6 -8.21 -14.25 4.97
CA GLU A 6 -7.15 -15.08 4.40
C GLU A 6 -6.31 -15.76 5.49
N ALA A 7 -5.94 -15.02 6.55
CA ALA A 7 -5.23 -15.60 7.69
C ALA A 7 -6.05 -16.69 8.41
N MET A 8 -7.37 -16.49 8.52
CA MET A 8 -8.28 -17.50 9.04
C MET A 8 -8.34 -18.74 8.14
N GLU A 9 -8.38 -18.55 6.82
CA GLU A 9 -8.39 -19.63 5.83
C GLU A 9 -7.10 -20.45 5.85
N VAL A 10 -5.94 -19.82 6.08
CA VAL A 10 -4.64 -20.50 6.26
C VAL A 10 -4.68 -21.49 7.43
N LEU A 11 -5.39 -21.17 8.52
CA LEU A 11 -5.60 -22.09 9.65
C LEU A 11 -6.68 -23.15 9.36
N GLY A 12 -7.55 -22.92 8.38
CA GLY A 12 -8.67 -23.81 8.05
C GLY A 12 -9.74 -23.82 9.14
N GLY A 13 -10.38 -24.97 9.35
CA GLY A 13 -11.54 -25.10 10.25
C GLY A 13 -11.27 -24.64 11.69
N ILE A 14 -10.07 -24.88 12.22
CA ILE A 14 -9.69 -24.42 13.57
C ILE A 14 -9.58 -22.89 13.65
N GLY A 15 -9.35 -22.20 12.53
CA GLY A 15 -9.36 -20.74 12.46
C GLY A 15 -10.76 -20.13 12.57
N TYR A 16 -11.80 -20.91 12.24
CA TYR A 16 -13.20 -20.48 12.32
C TYR A 16 -13.81 -20.65 13.72
N CYS A 17 -13.23 -21.54 14.53
CA CYS A 17 -13.64 -21.79 15.91
C CYS A 17 -13.31 -20.60 16.83
N GLU A 18 -14.25 -20.16 17.67
CA GLU A 18 -14.10 -18.98 18.56
C GLU A 18 -13.03 -19.17 19.66
N GLU A 19 -12.49 -20.38 19.83
CA GLU A 19 -11.30 -20.66 20.63
C GLU A 19 -10.00 -20.13 19.99
N SER A 20 -9.99 -19.91 18.67
CA SER A 20 -8.92 -19.21 17.97
C SER A 20 -9.06 -17.70 18.13
N GLU A 21 -7.96 -16.95 17.99
CA GLU A 21 -8.01 -15.48 18.03
C GLU A 21 -8.65 -14.86 16.78
N LEU A 22 -8.65 -15.61 15.68
CA LEU A 22 -9.00 -15.12 14.34
C LEU A 22 -10.47 -14.66 14.20
N PRO A 23 -11.49 -15.36 14.75
CA PRO A 23 -12.88 -14.90 14.66
C PRO A 23 -13.11 -13.57 15.36
N ARG A 24 -12.50 -13.36 16.54
CA ARG A 24 -12.55 -12.08 17.24
C ARG A 24 -11.94 -10.97 16.39
N LEU A 25 -10.72 -11.17 15.88
CA LEU A 25 -10.06 -10.20 15.00
C LEU A 25 -10.92 -9.89 13.76
N TYR A 26 -11.47 -10.92 13.11
CA TYR A 26 -12.31 -10.77 11.92
C TYR A 26 -13.56 -9.93 12.19
N ARG A 27 -14.23 -10.16 13.33
CA ARG A 27 -15.42 -9.41 13.77
C ARG A 27 -15.08 -7.97 14.19
N GLU A 28 -13.86 -7.71 14.66
CA GLU A 28 -13.39 -6.36 15.01
C GLU A 28 -13.06 -5.51 13.78
N MET A 29 -12.50 -6.09 12.71
CA MET A 29 -12.01 -5.32 11.55
C MET A 29 -12.98 -4.27 10.94
N PRO A 30 -14.31 -4.50 10.80
CA PRO A 30 -15.22 -3.53 10.22
C PRO A 30 -15.30 -2.22 11.03
N VAL A 31 -15.12 -2.27 12.35
CA VAL A 31 -15.31 -1.10 13.21
C VAL A 31 -14.35 0.02 12.84
N ASN A 32 -13.09 -0.32 12.54
CA ASN A 32 -12.03 0.61 12.17
C ASN A 32 -12.30 1.32 10.83
N SER A 33 -13.06 0.69 9.92
CA SER A 33 -13.39 1.28 8.63
C SER A 33 -14.71 2.09 8.65
N ILE A 34 -15.44 2.04 9.76
CA ILE A 34 -16.72 2.74 9.97
C ILE A 34 -16.50 3.96 10.90
N TRP A 35 -15.67 3.80 11.93
CA TRP A 35 -15.45 4.80 12.97
C TRP A 35 -14.89 6.11 12.40
N GLU A 36 -15.34 7.24 12.95
CA GLU A 36 -14.96 8.62 12.56
C GLU A 36 -15.04 8.95 11.07
N GLY A 37 -15.92 8.25 10.36
CA GLY A 37 -16.22 8.49 8.97
C GLY A 37 -15.89 7.26 8.14
N SER A 38 -16.94 6.65 7.58
CA SER A 38 -16.78 5.54 6.63
C SER A 38 -15.83 5.92 5.49
N GLY A 39 -15.29 4.92 4.79
CA GLY A 39 -14.28 5.15 3.74
C GLY A 39 -14.68 6.17 2.65
N ASN A 40 -15.98 6.44 2.41
CA ASN A 40 -16.39 7.51 1.50
C ASN A 40 -16.04 8.90 2.05
N ILE A 41 -16.24 9.14 3.35
CA ILE A 41 -15.92 10.42 4.00
C ILE A 41 -14.41 10.66 3.96
N MET A 42 -13.60 9.63 4.25
CA MET A 42 -12.14 9.71 4.13
C MET A 42 -11.70 10.09 2.71
N CYS A 43 -12.29 9.47 1.68
CA CYS A 43 -11.94 9.78 0.29
C CYS A 43 -12.39 11.18 -0.14
N LEU A 44 -13.55 11.65 0.35
CA LEU A 44 -14.00 13.02 0.13
C LEU A 44 -13.06 14.03 0.80
N ASP A 45 -12.53 13.69 1.98
CA ASP A 45 -11.58 14.55 2.68
C ASP A 45 -10.25 14.66 1.93
N VAL A 46 -9.74 13.55 1.39
CA VAL A 46 -8.57 13.55 0.50
C VAL A 46 -8.78 14.47 -0.71
N LEU A 47 -9.93 14.37 -1.39
CA LEU A 47 -10.24 15.28 -2.50
C LEU A 47 -10.37 16.74 -2.03
N ARG A 48 -10.96 16.98 -0.86
CA ARG A 48 -11.07 18.32 -0.27
C ARG A 48 -9.68 18.93 -0.05
N VAL A 49 -8.74 18.18 0.53
CA VAL A 49 -7.37 18.65 0.77
C VAL A 49 -6.65 18.92 -0.55
N LEU A 50 -6.70 17.99 -1.50
CA LEU A 50 -6.10 18.18 -2.83
C LEU A 50 -6.64 19.43 -3.55
N ASN A 51 -7.92 19.76 -3.38
CA ASN A 51 -8.53 20.90 -4.06
C ASN A 51 -8.36 22.24 -3.31
N LYS A 52 -8.38 22.25 -1.98
CA LYS A 52 -8.46 23.49 -1.19
C LYS A 52 -7.14 23.90 -0.55
N GLN A 53 -6.22 22.96 -0.31
CA GLN A 53 -4.99 23.25 0.42
C GLN A 53 -3.88 23.63 -0.57
N ALA A 54 -3.38 24.86 -0.44
CA ALA A 54 -2.24 25.32 -1.24
C ALA A 54 -0.96 24.52 -0.92
N GLY A 55 -0.12 24.29 -1.93
CA GLY A 55 1.18 23.62 -1.79
C GLY A 55 1.15 22.09 -1.75
N VAL A 56 -0.03 21.45 -1.70
CA VAL A 56 -0.10 19.97 -1.67
C VAL A 56 0.46 19.34 -2.95
N TYR A 57 0.23 19.97 -4.10
CA TYR A 57 0.78 19.48 -5.38
C TYR A 57 2.31 19.58 -5.43
N ASP A 58 2.88 20.65 -4.88
CA ASP A 58 4.33 20.83 -4.82
C ASP A 58 4.96 19.79 -3.89
N LEU A 59 4.37 19.59 -2.70
CA LEU A 59 4.78 18.56 -1.74
C LEU A 59 4.78 17.15 -2.37
N LEU A 60 3.71 16.79 -3.08
CA LEU A 60 3.64 15.49 -3.77
C LEU A 60 4.67 15.39 -4.90
N SER A 61 4.86 16.47 -5.66
CA SER A 61 5.83 16.52 -6.74
C SER A 61 7.25 16.32 -6.23
N GLU A 62 7.64 17.04 -5.17
CA GLU A 62 8.94 16.90 -4.51
C GLU A 62 9.17 15.45 -4.05
N ALA A 63 8.21 14.88 -3.32
CA ALA A 63 8.30 13.51 -2.83
C ALA A 63 8.46 12.46 -3.95
N PHE A 64 7.79 12.66 -5.10
CA PHE A 64 7.88 11.75 -6.24
C PHE A 64 9.14 11.95 -7.07
N VAL A 65 9.66 13.18 -7.18
CA VAL A 65 10.90 13.47 -7.91
C VAL A 65 12.11 12.80 -7.24
N GLU A 66 12.15 12.75 -5.91
CA GLU A 66 13.26 12.12 -5.16
C GLU A 66 13.48 10.64 -5.51
N VAL A 67 12.43 9.92 -5.91
CA VAL A 67 12.50 8.48 -6.25
C VAL A 67 12.30 8.20 -7.75
N LYS A 68 12.25 9.26 -8.56
CA LYS A 68 11.99 9.17 -10.00
C LYS A 68 13.05 8.32 -10.70
N GLY A 69 12.60 7.42 -11.57
CA GLY A 69 13.48 6.56 -12.37
C GLY A 69 14.02 5.34 -11.64
N GLN A 70 13.74 5.17 -10.34
CA GLN A 70 14.15 3.98 -9.59
C GLN A 70 13.28 2.76 -9.91
N ASP A 71 11.98 2.96 -10.19
CA ASP A 71 11.08 1.89 -10.62
C ASP A 71 10.07 2.37 -11.68
N ARG A 72 9.92 1.60 -12.76
CA ARG A 72 9.07 1.95 -13.90
C ARG A 72 7.57 1.89 -13.59
N TYR A 73 7.15 1.01 -12.67
CA TYR A 73 5.74 0.87 -12.29
C TYR A 73 5.32 2.04 -11.41
N PHE A 74 6.21 2.47 -10.50
CA PHE A 74 6.06 3.69 -9.72
C PHE A 74 5.91 4.92 -10.62
N ASP A 75 6.85 5.15 -11.54
CA ASP A 75 6.80 6.30 -12.47
C ASP A 75 5.53 6.29 -13.36
N ARG A 76 5.05 5.10 -13.75
CA ARG A 76 3.76 4.96 -14.45
C ARG A 76 2.59 5.35 -13.56
N ALA A 77 2.56 4.89 -12.31
CA ALA A 77 1.50 5.20 -11.36
C ALA A 77 1.46 6.71 -11.03
N VAL A 78 2.62 7.37 -10.87
CA VAL A 78 2.71 8.83 -10.69
C VAL A 78 2.07 9.57 -11.87
N ARG A 79 2.43 9.22 -13.11
CA ARG A 79 1.84 9.84 -14.31
C ARG A 79 0.33 9.63 -14.38
N ARG A 80 -0.16 8.45 -14.00
CA ARG A 80 -1.60 8.15 -13.97
C ARG A 80 -2.32 9.02 -12.94
N LEU A 81 -1.80 9.13 -11.72
CA LEU A 81 -2.39 9.98 -10.68
C LEU A 81 -2.39 11.45 -11.14
N GLN A 82 -1.26 11.96 -11.65
CA GLN A 82 -1.16 13.34 -12.16
C GLN A 82 -2.20 13.64 -13.25
N GLN A 83 -2.49 12.68 -14.14
CA GLN A 83 -3.55 12.83 -15.14
C GLN A 83 -4.94 12.92 -14.50
N GLN A 84 -5.24 12.05 -13.52
CA GLN A 84 -6.52 12.08 -12.81
C GLN A 84 -6.72 13.38 -12.01
N LEU A 85 -5.65 13.92 -11.43
CA LEU A 85 -5.71 15.14 -10.64
C LEU A 85 -5.86 16.43 -11.47
N ARG A 86 -5.79 16.37 -12.81
CA ARG A 86 -6.11 17.52 -13.68
C ARG A 86 -7.59 17.92 -13.60
N LYS A 87 -8.47 16.94 -13.43
CA LYS A 87 -9.90 17.12 -13.26
C LYS A 87 -10.42 16.04 -12.29
N PRO A 88 -10.17 16.20 -10.98
CA PRO A 88 -10.54 15.21 -10.01
C PRO A 88 -12.07 15.13 -9.93
N ALA A 89 -12.60 13.96 -10.30
CA ALA A 89 -14.03 13.71 -10.27
C ALA A 89 -14.41 12.99 -8.97
N GLU A 90 -15.53 13.39 -8.35
CA GLU A 90 -15.91 12.86 -7.04
C GLU A 90 -16.20 11.36 -7.09
N GLU A 91 -16.71 10.87 -8.22
CA GLU A 91 -16.92 9.44 -8.48
C GLU A 91 -15.62 8.63 -8.47
N LEU A 92 -14.47 9.27 -8.72
CA LEU A 92 -13.15 8.66 -8.70
C LEU A 92 -12.44 8.80 -7.34
N ARG A 93 -13.08 9.36 -6.31
CA ARG A 93 -12.46 9.65 -5.01
C ARG A 93 -11.73 8.46 -4.39
N ARG A 94 -12.31 7.26 -4.48
CA ARG A 94 -11.72 6.03 -3.94
C ARG A 94 -10.50 5.58 -4.73
N GLU A 95 -10.56 5.66 -6.05
CA GLU A 95 -9.45 5.35 -6.93
C GLU A 95 -8.28 6.31 -6.71
N ILE A 96 -8.55 7.62 -6.64
CA ILE A 96 -7.54 8.66 -6.38
C ILE A 96 -6.91 8.45 -5.01
N THR A 97 -7.73 8.23 -3.97
CA THR A 97 -7.24 8.01 -2.59
C THR A 97 -6.38 6.76 -2.51
N HIS A 98 -6.80 5.66 -3.15
CA HIS A 98 -6.04 4.41 -3.17
C HIS A 98 -4.72 4.56 -3.91
N GLN A 99 -4.71 5.21 -5.08
CA GLN A 99 -3.46 5.48 -5.82
C GLN A 99 -2.51 6.37 -5.03
N LEU A 100 -3.02 7.40 -4.37
CA LEU A 100 -2.23 8.28 -3.51
C LEU A 100 -1.60 7.51 -2.34
N PHE A 101 -2.38 6.65 -1.67
CA PHE A 101 -1.87 5.76 -0.62
C PHE A 101 -0.74 4.86 -1.13
N LEU A 102 -0.94 4.19 -2.26
CA LEU A 102 0.08 3.32 -2.85
C LEU A 102 1.34 4.08 -3.25
N LEU A 103 1.22 5.30 -3.79
CA LEU A 103 2.39 6.12 -4.12
C LEU A 103 3.13 6.60 -2.87
N GLY A 104 2.42 6.92 -1.79
CA GLY A 104 3.04 7.21 -0.49
C GLY A 104 3.86 6.03 0.04
N CYS A 105 3.26 4.84 0.08
CA CYS A 105 3.95 3.61 0.48
C CYS A 105 5.13 3.30 -0.45
N GLY A 106 4.94 3.39 -1.77
CA GLY A 106 5.97 3.10 -2.76
C GLY A 106 7.17 4.04 -2.65
N ALA A 107 6.94 5.33 -2.39
CA ALA A 107 8.03 6.28 -2.17
C ALA A 107 8.87 5.91 -0.93
N GLN A 108 8.25 5.45 0.15
CA GLN A 108 8.98 4.98 1.34
C GLN A 108 9.76 3.69 1.05
N MET A 109 9.15 2.73 0.35
CA MET A 109 9.82 1.49 -0.05
C MET A 109 11.05 1.78 -0.91
N LEU A 110 10.95 2.67 -1.90
CA LEU A 110 12.06 3.04 -2.78
C LEU A 110 13.19 3.78 -2.04
N LYS A 111 12.86 4.62 -1.05
CA LYS A 111 13.86 5.36 -0.27
C LYS A 111 14.62 4.49 0.73
N TYR A 112 13.92 3.56 1.39
CA TYR A 112 14.42 2.97 2.63
C TYR A 112 14.45 1.44 2.66
N ALA A 113 13.71 0.75 1.78
CA ALA A 113 13.83 -0.70 1.69
C ALA A 113 15.05 -1.10 0.84
N SER A 114 15.48 -2.36 0.96
CA SER A 114 16.50 -2.88 0.03
C SER A 114 15.97 -2.83 -1.41
N PRO A 115 16.82 -2.57 -2.43
CA PRO A 115 16.35 -2.45 -3.81
C PRO A 115 15.52 -3.67 -4.30
N PRO A 116 15.88 -4.93 -4.00
CA PRO A 116 15.06 -6.08 -4.36
C PRO A 116 13.66 -6.08 -3.71
N MET A 117 13.56 -5.63 -2.45
CA MET A 117 12.29 -5.54 -1.72
C MET A 117 11.41 -4.44 -2.29
N ALA A 118 11.99 -3.27 -2.59
CA ALA A 118 11.26 -2.16 -3.19
C ALA A 118 10.72 -2.53 -4.58
N GLN A 119 11.54 -3.17 -5.42
CA GLN A 119 11.12 -3.67 -6.73
C GLN A 119 9.97 -4.68 -6.63
N ALA A 120 10.08 -5.65 -5.71
CA ALA A 120 9.02 -6.62 -5.46
C ALA A 120 7.70 -5.94 -5.06
N TRP A 121 7.77 -4.98 -4.13
CA TRP A 121 6.60 -4.22 -3.67
C TRP A 121 5.96 -3.43 -4.81
N CYS A 122 6.75 -2.66 -5.57
CA CYS A 122 6.26 -1.88 -6.71
C CYS A 122 5.63 -2.77 -7.78
N GLN A 123 6.22 -3.93 -8.07
CA GLN A 123 5.66 -4.85 -9.04
C GLN A 123 4.31 -5.43 -8.58
N VAL A 124 4.23 -5.93 -7.35
CA VAL A 124 3.00 -6.52 -6.79
C VAL A 124 1.88 -5.49 -6.69
N MET A 125 2.19 -4.27 -6.22
CA MET A 125 1.17 -3.27 -5.90
C MET A 125 0.81 -2.37 -7.08
N LEU A 126 1.70 -2.16 -8.06
CA LEU A 126 1.53 -1.17 -9.13
C LEU A 126 1.52 -1.76 -10.56
N ASP A 127 1.83 -3.05 -10.74
CA ASP A 127 1.67 -3.70 -12.05
C ASP A 127 0.21 -4.10 -12.30
N THR A 128 -0.47 -3.33 -13.15
CA THR A 128 -1.86 -3.56 -13.55
C THR A 128 -2.11 -4.86 -14.32
N ARG A 129 -1.06 -5.56 -14.77
CA ARG A 129 -1.21 -6.82 -15.53
C ARG A 129 -1.48 -8.04 -14.64
N GLY A 130 -1.16 -7.94 -13.34
CA GLY A 130 -1.23 -9.09 -12.42
C GLY A 130 -0.24 -10.21 -12.78
N GLY A 131 -0.43 -11.40 -12.19
CA GLY A 131 0.41 -12.57 -12.46
C GLY A 131 1.86 -12.45 -12.00
N VAL A 132 2.13 -11.54 -11.06
CA VAL A 132 3.46 -11.29 -10.53
C VAL A 132 3.92 -12.49 -9.71
N ARG A 133 5.12 -13.00 -10.01
CA ARG A 133 5.79 -14.02 -9.21
C ARG A 133 6.95 -13.38 -8.46
N LEU A 134 6.97 -13.55 -7.14
CA LEU A 134 8.11 -13.16 -6.32
C LEU A 134 9.20 -14.22 -6.43
N SER A 135 10.47 -13.80 -6.45
CA SER A 135 11.59 -14.72 -6.38
C SER A 135 11.60 -15.43 -5.03
N GLU A 136 12.12 -16.66 -5.00
CA GLU A 136 12.24 -17.45 -3.77
C GLU A 136 13.05 -16.70 -2.69
N GLN A 137 14.13 -16.04 -3.09
CA GLN A 137 14.93 -15.22 -2.18
C GLN A 137 14.11 -14.13 -1.47
N ILE A 138 13.21 -13.46 -2.19
CA ILE A 138 12.37 -12.39 -1.61
C ILE A 138 11.28 -12.98 -0.71
N GLN A 139 10.70 -14.12 -1.09
CA GLN A 139 9.74 -14.81 -0.23
C GLN A 139 10.38 -15.23 1.10
N ASN A 140 11.58 -15.82 1.04
CA ASN A 140 12.33 -16.22 2.22
C ASN A 140 12.69 -15.03 3.10
N ASP A 141 13.18 -13.92 2.52
CA ASP A 141 13.50 -12.70 3.27
C ASP A 141 12.26 -12.08 3.94
N LEU A 142 11.12 -12.01 3.24
CA LEU A 142 9.86 -11.52 3.80
C LEU A 142 9.42 -12.32 5.03
N LEU A 143 9.41 -13.65 4.94
CA LEU A 143 8.99 -14.53 6.03
C LEU A 143 9.97 -14.49 7.21
N LEU A 144 11.28 -14.40 6.92
CA LEU A 144 12.30 -14.30 7.96
C LEU A 144 12.15 -12.98 8.74
N ARG A 145 11.96 -11.86 8.03
CA ARG A 145 11.73 -10.54 8.66
C ARG A 145 10.46 -10.51 9.49
N ALA A 146 9.38 -11.14 9.03
CA ALA A 146 8.10 -11.19 9.74
C ALA A 146 8.16 -12.03 11.04
N THR A 147 9.17 -12.88 11.19
CA THR A 147 9.36 -13.76 12.36
C THR A 147 10.49 -13.30 13.28
N GLY A 148 11.00 -12.07 13.09
CA GLY A 148 12.03 -11.46 13.92
C GLY A 148 13.46 -11.70 13.45
N GLY A 149 13.67 -12.49 12.40
CA GLY A 149 14.97 -12.64 11.74
C GLY A 149 15.25 -11.43 10.85
N SER A 150 16.12 -10.53 11.31
CA SER A 150 16.57 -9.41 10.47
C SER A 150 17.88 -9.76 9.82
N VAL A 151 17.92 -9.84 8.48
CA VAL A 151 19.19 -9.62 7.77
C VAL A 151 19.49 -8.13 7.94
N CYS A 152 20.33 -7.80 8.92
CA CYS A 152 20.99 -6.51 8.96
C CYS A 152 21.82 -6.44 7.67
N VAL A 153 21.31 -5.77 6.64
CA VAL A 153 22.17 -5.26 5.59
C VAL A 153 22.96 -4.16 6.29
N SER A 154 24.18 -4.48 6.72
CA SER A 154 25.16 -3.48 7.11
C SER A 154 25.30 -2.53 5.92
N VAL A 155 24.72 -1.34 6.04
CA VAL A 155 25.00 -0.24 5.12
C VAL A 155 26.34 0.32 5.57
N TYR A 156 27.44 -0.41 5.36
CA TYR A 156 28.84 0.03 5.31
C TYR A 156 29.71 -1.23 5.06
N ASP A 157 30.06 -1.44 3.79
CA ASP A 157 31.35 -1.93 3.29
C ASP A 157 31.54 -1.36 1.87
#